data_AF-P75148-F1
#
_entry.id   AF-P75148-F1
#
_cell.length_a   1.000
_cell.length_b   1.000
_cell.length_c   1.000
_cell.angle_alpha   90.00
_cell.angle_beta   90.00
_cell.angle_gamma   90.00
#
_symmetry.space_group_name_H-M   'P 1'
#
loop_
_entity.id
_entity.type
_entity.pdbx_description
1 polymer ?
#
loop_
_entity_poly.entity_id
_entity_poly.type
_entity_poly.pdbx_seq_one_letter_code
_entity_poly.pdbx_strand_id
1 'polypeptide(L)'
;MKISLSTSLFSIEQKVEYFNLNYQSLSDFSVVAKLNYTFTWYGNDFSIGFAPKKGEKLYFDLFFTFKASPNHPFAAENFKPDSEAIDFYVSFSWRLEGKDEVSKKLFELSVFGRARAFQIDDYKINLFSYLVYVIR
;
A
#
# COMPACT_ATOMS: atom_id res chain seq x y z
N MET A 1 -2.20 12.77 8.66
CA MET A 1 -1.72 13.54 7.49
C MET A 1 -2.60 13.22 6.30
N LYS A 2 -2.78 14.16 5.37
CA LYS A 2 -3.54 13.97 4.13
C LYS A 2 -2.60 14.25 2.97
N ILE A 3 -2.30 13.24 2.15
CA ILE A 3 -1.63 13.44 0.87
C ILE A 3 -2.66 13.44 -0.25
N SER A 4 -2.47 14.38 -1.18
CA SER A 4 -3.18 14.45 -2.45
C SER A 4 -2.19 14.21 -3.60
N LEU A 5 -2.40 13.16 -4.38
CA LEU A 5 -1.78 12.98 -5.70
C LEU A 5 -2.83 13.27 -6.76
N SER A 6 -2.51 14.06 -7.78
CA SER A 6 -3.43 14.39 -8.87
C SER A 6 -2.81 14.10 -10.23
N THR A 7 -3.54 13.39 -11.07
CA THR A 7 -3.30 13.29 -12.52
C THR A 7 -4.45 13.98 -13.25
N SER A 8 -4.38 14.09 -14.58
CA SER A 8 -5.51 14.59 -15.38
C SER A 8 -6.77 13.72 -15.28
N LEU A 9 -6.64 12.46 -14.85
CA LEU A 9 -7.72 11.48 -14.83
C LEU A 9 -8.32 11.25 -13.44
N PHE A 10 -7.56 11.47 -12.37
CA PHE A 10 -8.04 11.26 -11.00
C PHE A 10 -7.20 12.01 -9.97
N SER A 11 -7.78 12.24 -8.79
CA SER A 11 -7.02 12.57 -7.57
C SER A 11 -7.19 11.49 -6.52
N ILE A 12 -6.12 11.22 -5.77
CA ILE A 12 -6.11 10.30 -4.64
C ILE A 12 -5.90 11.10 -3.38
N GLU A 13 -6.82 10.99 -2.43
CA GLU A 13 -6.62 11.44 -1.06
C GLU A 13 -6.36 10.23 -0.17
N GLN A 14 -5.34 10.30 0.67
CA GLN A 14 -4.96 9.24 1.60
C GLN A 14 -5.13 9.69 3.05
N LYS A 15 -5.58 8.79 3.92
CA LYS A 15 -5.59 8.96 5.37
C LYS A 15 -5.15 7.66 6.05
N VAL A 16 -4.20 7.75 6.97
CA VAL A 16 -3.83 6.63 7.84
C VAL A 16 -4.95 6.41 8.87
N GLU A 17 -5.57 5.21 8.88
CA GLU A 17 -6.55 4.82 9.89
C GLU A 17 -5.85 4.26 11.12
N TYR A 18 -4.92 3.34 10.93
CA TYR A 18 -4.00 2.90 11.97
C TYR A 18 -2.66 2.47 11.37
N PHE A 19 -1.64 2.51 12.21
CA PHE A 19 -0.30 2.06 11.91
C PHE A 19 0.32 1.48 13.17
N ASN A 20 0.59 0.17 13.18
CA ASN A 20 1.12 -0.54 14.33
C ASN A 20 2.43 -1.22 13.96
N LEU A 21 3.49 -0.90 14.70
CA LEU A 21 4.76 -1.61 14.67
C LEU A 21 4.87 -2.46 15.94
N ASN A 22 4.90 -3.78 15.78
CA ASN A 22 5.27 -4.70 16.83
C ASN A 22 6.75 -5.05 16.65
N TYR A 23 7.58 -4.66 17.60
CA TYR A 23 9.03 -4.85 17.53
C TYR A 23 9.51 -5.70 18.72
N GLN A 24 10.21 -6.79 18.43
CA GLN A 24 10.94 -7.57 19.43
C GLN A 24 12.44 -7.57 19.16
N SER A 25 12.85 -7.69 17.89
CA SER A 25 14.23 -7.59 17.43
C SER A 25 14.29 -7.24 15.94
N LEU A 26 15.50 -7.06 15.38
CA LEU A 26 15.67 -6.84 13.93
C LEU A 26 15.25 -8.05 13.08
N SER A 27 15.23 -9.24 13.67
CA SER A 27 14.76 -10.48 13.02
C SER A 27 13.34 -10.86 13.43
N ASP A 28 12.71 -10.09 14.32
CA ASP A 28 11.35 -10.33 14.78
C ASP A 28 10.64 -8.98 14.98
N PHE A 29 10.01 -8.54 13.90
CA PHE A 29 9.12 -7.39 13.91
C PHE A 29 7.99 -7.61 12.91
N SER A 30 6.91 -6.86 13.11
CA SER A 30 5.85 -6.73 12.12
C SER A 30 5.31 -5.31 12.09
N VAL A 31 4.90 -4.88 10.90
CA VAL A 31 4.15 -3.65 10.69
C VAL A 31 2.81 -4.01 10.10
N VAL A 32 1.73 -3.52 10.69
CA VAL A 32 0.39 -3.62 10.14
C VAL A 32 -0.19 -2.23 10.05
N ALA A 33 -0.68 -1.87 8.87
CA ALA A 33 -1.29 -0.57 8.63
C ALA A 33 -2.58 -0.71 7.85
N LYS A 34 -3.51 0.22 8.09
CA LYS A 34 -4.70 0.41 7.28
C LYS A 34 -4.76 1.86 6.85
N LEU A 35 -4.84 2.09 5.55
CA LEU A 35 -5.01 3.41 4.95
C LEU A 35 -6.38 3.49 4.30
N ASN A 36 -7.09 4.59 4.52
CA ASN A 36 -8.28 4.93 3.76
C ASN A 36 -7.87 5.78 2.56
N TYR A 37 -8.32 5.38 1.37
CA TYR A 37 -8.17 6.14 0.16
C TYR A 37 -9.51 6.66 -0.33
N THR A 38 -9.53 7.90 -0.81
CA THR A 38 -10.61 8.48 -1.58
C THR A 38 -10.08 8.82 -2.97
N PHE A 39 -10.58 8.14 -3.99
CA PHE A 39 -10.26 8.41 -5.38
C PHE A 39 -11.37 9.27 -5.96
N THR A 40 -11.04 10.45 -6.46
CA THR A 40 -11.99 11.28 -7.21
C THR A 40 -11.68 11.13 -8.69
N TRP A 41 -12.65 10.65 -9.46
CA TRP A 41 -12.49 10.41 -10.88
C TRP A 41 -12.76 11.69 -11.68
N TYR A 42 -11.86 12.07 -12.59
CA TYR A 42 -12.01 13.24 -13.47
C TYR A 42 -12.01 12.90 -14.96
N GLY A 43 -11.69 11.64 -15.30
CA GLY A 43 -11.78 11.17 -16.68
C GLY A 43 -13.20 11.22 -17.21
N ASN A 44 -13.32 11.36 -18.53
CA ASN A 44 -14.62 11.34 -19.20
C ASN A 44 -15.06 9.91 -19.56
N ASP A 45 -14.13 8.95 -19.64
CA ASP A 45 -14.39 7.56 -20.00
C ASP A 45 -13.46 6.62 -19.23
N PHE A 46 -14.01 5.48 -18.78
CA PHE A 46 -13.22 4.32 -18.33
C PHE A 46 -13.56 3.16 -19.25
N SER A 47 -12.55 2.54 -19.86
CA SER A 47 -12.78 1.36 -20.69
C SER A 47 -13.01 0.14 -19.81
N ILE A 48 -14.03 -0.65 -20.15
CA ILE A 48 -14.47 -1.92 -19.53
C ILE A 48 -15.59 -1.74 -18.48
N GLY A 49 -16.84 -1.75 -18.97
CA GLY A 49 -18.04 -2.22 -18.24
C GLY A 49 -18.57 -1.37 -17.07
N PHE A 50 -17.76 -0.49 -16.50
CA PHE A 50 -18.15 0.38 -15.40
C PHE A 50 -17.24 1.62 -15.40
N ALA A 51 -17.85 2.78 -15.60
CA ALA A 51 -17.17 4.07 -15.56
C ALA A 51 -17.79 4.92 -14.45
N PRO A 52 -17.02 5.29 -13.41
CA PRO A 52 -17.47 6.26 -12.44
C PRO A 52 -17.79 7.58 -13.15
N LYS A 53 -18.80 8.30 -12.67
CA LYS A 53 -19.14 9.63 -13.18
C LYS A 53 -17.99 10.59 -12.90
N LYS A 54 -17.80 11.56 -13.78
CA LYS A 54 -16.87 12.66 -13.53
C LYS A 54 -17.24 13.36 -12.20
N GLY A 55 -16.26 13.48 -11.31
CA GLY A 55 -16.40 13.99 -9.95
C GLY A 55 -16.83 12.95 -8.92
N GLU A 56 -17.11 11.70 -9.31
CA GLU A 56 -17.48 10.64 -8.38
C GLU A 56 -16.31 10.28 -7.46
N LYS A 57 -16.64 10.07 -6.19
CA LYS A 57 -15.70 9.66 -5.16
C LYS A 57 -15.86 8.16 -4.91
N LEU A 58 -14.75 7.46 -4.93
CA LEU A 58 -14.63 6.04 -4.68
C LEU A 58 -13.78 5.84 -3.43
N TYR A 59 -14.19 4.93 -2.56
CA TYR A 59 -13.62 4.79 -1.23
C TYR A 59 -13.05 3.39 -1.04
N PHE A 60 -11.78 3.33 -0.62
CA PHE A 60 -11.08 2.07 -0.44
C PHE A 60 -10.31 2.02 0.86
N ASP A 61 -10.17 0.82 1.40
CA ASP A 61 -9.26 0.50 2.48
C ASP A 61 -8.09 -0.32 1.93
N LEU A 62 -6.87 0.17 2.14
CA LEU A 62 -5.64 -0.54 1.82
C LEU A 62 -5.02 -1.08 3.11
N PHE A 63 -4.92 -2.39 3.19
CA PHE A 63 -4.28 -3.11 4.27
C PHE A 63 -2.85 -3.41 3.85
N PHE A 64 -1.90 -3.11 4.71
CA PHE A 64 -0.48 -3.42 4.52
C PHE A 64 0.01 -4.27 5.68
N THR A 65 0.81 -5.29 5.37
CA THR A 65 1.52 -6.07 6.36
C THR A 65 2.97 -6.28 5.92
N PHE A 66 3.90 -5.96 6.81
CA PHE A 66 5.30 -6.35 6.72
C PHE A 66 5.62 -7.25 7.90
N LYS A 67 6.37 -8.32 7.66
CA LYS A 67 6.94 -9.17 8.71
C LYS A 67 8.39 -9.43 8.39
N ALA A 68 9.26 -9.44 9.40
CA ALA A 68 10.64 -9.90 9.23
C ALA A 68 10.64 -11.29 8.57
N SER A 69 11.54 -11.50 7.61
CA SER A 69 11.70 -12.83 7.01
C SER A 69 12.36 -13.79 8.00
N PRO A 70 11.78 -14.98 8.23
CA PRO A 70 12.44 -16.03 9.01
C PRO A 70 13.62 -16.66 8.27
N ASN A 71 13.65 -16.61 6.94
CA ASN A 71 14.67 -17.25 6.10
C ASN A 71 15.94 -16.42 5.96
N HIS A 72 15.80 -15.09 6.09
CA HIS A 72 16.89 -14.13 5.95
C HIS A 72 16.91 -13.21 7.17
N PRO A 73 17.38 -13.72 8.33
CA PRO A 73 17.52 -12.92 9.52
C PRO A 73 18.46 -11.75 9.26
N PHE A 74 18.26 -10.66 10.01
CA PHE A 74 19.08 -9.48 9.86
C PHE A 74 20.56 -9.78 10.16
N ALA A 75 21.46 -9.31 9.29
CA ALA A 75 22.90 -9.40 9.43
C ALA A 75 23.58 -8.03 9.27
N ALA A 76 24.83 -7.88 9.71
CA ALA A 76 25.54 -6.59 9.65
C ALA A 76 25.68 -6.04 8.21
N GLU A 77 25.77 -6.92 7.21
CA GLU A 77 25.80 -6.57 5.78
C GLU A 77 24.52 -5.89 5.25
N ASN A 78 23.42 -5.96 6.01
CA ASN A 78 22.19 -5.23 5.70
C ASN A 78 22.30 -3.74 6.00
N PHE A 79 23.26 -3.34 6.82
CA PHE A 79 23.58 -1.94 7.08
C PHE A 79 24.47 -1.42 5.95
N LYS A 80 24.03 -0.36 5.28
CA LYS A 80 24.78 0.32 4.22
C LYS A 80 25.21 1.70 4.73
N PRO A 81 26.42 1.82 5.32
CA PRO A 81 26.88 3.06 5.93
C PRO A 81 26.86 4.24 4.97
N ASP A 82 27.28 4.02 3.72
CA ASP A 82 27.44 5.08 2.71
C ASP A 82 26.11 5.71 2.27
N SER A 83 24.98 5.00 2.45
CA SER A 83 23.65 5.48 2.05
C SER A 83 22.70 5.69 3.22
N GLU A 84 23.18 5.52 4.46
CA GLU A 84 22.36 5.51 5.68
C GLU A 84 21.13 4.59 5.55
N ALA A 85 21.23 3.56 4.71
CA ALA A 85 20.15 2.65 4.41
C ALA A 85 20.27 1.36 5.22
N ILE A 86 19.12 0.85 5.65
CA ILE A 86 19.02 -0.44 6.33
C ILE A 86 18.05 -1.29 5.52
N ASP A 87 18.58 -2.33 4.89
CA ASP A 87 17.79 -3.23 4.07
C ASP A 87 17.28 -4.41 4.89
N PHE A 88 15.98 -4.55 5.00
CA PHE A 88 15.33 -5.68 5.66
C PHE A 88 14.83 -6.67 4.61
N TYR A 89 14.99 -7.96 4.87
CA TYR A 89 14.22 -9.00 4.18
C TYR A 89 12.90 -9.15 4.91
N VAL A 90 11.80 -8.99 4.17
CA VAL A 90 10.45 -9.03 4.73
C VAL A 90 9.53 -9.88 3.88
N SER A 91 8.59 -10.56 4.55
CA SER A 91 7.33 -10.93 3.92
C SER A 91 6.45 -9.70 3.88
N PHE A 92 6.07 -9.29 2.67
CA PHE A 92 5.23 -8.14 2.41
C PHE A 92 3.93 -8.60 1.77
N SER A 93 2.82 -8.10 2.30
CA SER A 93 1.52 -8.22 1.65
C SER A 93 0.75 -6.91 1.71
N TRP A 94 -0.07 -6.71 0.69
CA TRP A 94 -1.09 -5.68 0.72
C TRP A 94 -2.39 -6.17 0.11
N ARG A 95 -3.50 -5.56 0.54
CA ARG A 95 -4.84 -5.85 0.04
C ARG A 95 -5.66 -4.57 -0.03
N LEU A 96 -6.29 -4.31 -1.16
CA LEU A 96 -7.15 -3.16 -1.41
C LEU A 96 -8.62 -3.61 -1.49
N GLU A 97 -9.48 -2.97 -0.70
CA GLU A 97 -10.89 -3.32 -0.58
C GLU A 97 -11.79 -2.11 -0.79
N GLY A 98 -12.85 -2.25 -1.58
CA GLY A 98 -13.88 -1.22 -1.72
C GLY A 98 -14.76 -1.12 -0.48
N LYS A 99 -14.98 0.10 0.01
CA LYS A 99 -15.79 0.34 1.23
C LYS A 99 -17.29 0.28 0.96
N ASP A 100 -17.70 0.47 -0.28
CA ASP A 100 -19.10 0.42 -0.74
C ASP A 100 -19.23 -0.39 -2.03
N GLU A 101 -20.46 -0.66 -2.45
CA GLU A 101 -20.75 -1.50 -3.61
C GLU A 101 -20.21 -0.93 -4.93
N VAL A 102 -20.17 0.40 -5.07
CA VAL A 102 -19.64 1.09 -6.26
C VAL A 102 -18.13 0.86 -6.35
N SER A 103 -17.44 1.07 -5.23
CA SER A 103 -15.99 0.90 -5.09
C SER A 103 -15.60 -0.58 -5.25
N LYS A 104 -16.35 -1.52 -4.65
CA LYS A 104 -16.10 -2.96 -4.82
C LYS A 104 -16.22 -3.38 -6.28
N LYS A 105 -17.28 -2.96 -6.97
CA LYS A 105 -17.50 -3.27 -8.40
C LYS A 105 -16.37 -2.77 -9.29
N LEU A 106 -15.78 -1.62 -8.98
CA LEU A 106 -14.61 -1.14 -9.73
C LEU A 106 -13.45 -2.14 -9.68
N PHE A 107 -13.19 -2.77 -8.53
CA PHE A 107 -12.15 -3.80 -8.40
C PHE A 107 -12.54 -5.15 -9.01
N GLU A 108 -13.84 -5.42 -9.14
CA GLU A 108 -14.35 -6.61 -9.82
C GLU A 108 -13.99 -6.64 -11.31
N LEU A 109 -13.75 -5.48 -11.91
CA LEU A 109 -13.24 -5.36 -13.27
C LEU A 109 -11.79 -5.89 -13.36
N SER A 110 -11.55 -6.73 -14.37
CA SER A 110 -10.33 -7.53 -14.54
C SER A 110 -9.00 -6.75 -14.49
N VAL A 111 -9.02 -5.46 -14.88
CA VAL A 111 -7.84 -4.60 -14.88
C VAL A 111 -7.31 -4.36 -13.47
N PHE A 112 -8.21 -4.18 -12.50
CA PHE A 112 -7.86 -3.97 -11.11
C PHE A 112 -7.85 -5.27 -10.29
N GLY A 113 -8.44 -6.35 -10.82
CA GLY A 113 -8.47 -7.67 -10.16
C GLY A 113 -7.09 -8.15 -9.71
N ARG A 114 -6.07 -7.98 -10.56
CA ARG A 114 -4.67 -8.33 -10.24
C ARG A 114 -4.02 -7.40 -9.21
N ALA A 115 -4.59 -6.21 -9.03
CA ALA A 115 -4.15 -5.20 -8.07
C ALA A 115 -5.08 -5.16 -6.84
N ARG A 116 -5.80 -6.25 -6.53
CA ARG A 116 -6.57 -6.33 -5.27
C ARG A 116 -5.71 -6.77 -4.11
N ALA A 117 -4.77 -7.66 -4.36
CA ALA A 117 -3.90 -8.18 -3.34
C ALA A 117 -2.57 -8.56 -3.96
N PHE A 118 -1.53 -8.45 -3.17
CA PHE A 118 -0.19 -8.86 -3.52
C PHE A 118 0.45 -9.44 -2.26
N GLN A 119 1.25 -10.47 -2.47
CA GLN A 119 2.08 -11.04 -1.44
C GLN A 119 3.40 -11.44 -2.06
N ILE A 120 4.48 -11.15 -1.35
CA ILE A 120 5.83 -11.55 -1.70
C ILE A 120 6.56 -11.90 -0.41
N ASP A 121 7.28 -13.01 -0.43
CA ASP A 121 8.17 -13.42 0.66
C ASP A 121 9.61 -13.03 0.32
N ASP A 122 10.44 -12.88 1.35
CA ASP A 122 11.87 -12.59 1.19
C ASP A 122 12.20 -11.35 0.35
N TYR A 123 11.32 -10.34 0.36
CA TYR A 123 11.55 -9.09 -0.35
C TYR A 123 12.53 -8.20 0.42
N LYS A 124 13.61 -7.78 -0.24
CA LYS A 124 14.60 -6.86 0.34
C LYS A 124 14.14 -5.41 0.15
N ILE A 125 13.97 -4.67 1.24
CA ILE A 125 13.46 -3.30 1.22
C ILE A 125 14.17 -2.40 2.24
N ASN A 126 14.41 -1.13 1.89
CA ASN A 126 14.70 -0.11 2.89
C ASN A 126 13.40 0.24 3.62
N LEU A 127 13.12 -0.51 4.68
CA LEU A 127 11.82 -0.51 5.34
C LEU A 127 11.42 0.88 5.81
N PHE A 128 12.30 1.61 6.49
CA PHE A 128 11.96 2.92 7.05
C PHE A 128 11.61 3.93 5.97
N SER A 129 12.41 3.98 4.90
CA SER A 129 12.13 4.88 3.77
C SER A 129 10.81 4.53 3.09
N TYR A 130 10.53 3.23 2.93
CA TYR A 130 9.28 2.76 2.35
C TYR A 130 8.07 3.05 3.23
N LEU A 131 8.17 2.79 4.54
CA LEU A 131 7.12 3.11 5.51
C LEU A 131 6.82 4.60 5.53
N VAL A 132 7.86 5.44 5.51
CA VAL A 132 7.69 6.90 5.40
C VAL A 132 6.97 7.25 4.10
N TYR A 133 7.34 6.68 2.96
CA TYR A 133 6.64 6.93 1.69
C TYR A 133 5.17 6.50 1.72
N VAL A 134 4.86 5.35 2.32
CA VAL A 134 3.50 4.79 2.38
C VAL A 134 2.60 5.53 3.36
N ILE A 135 3.12 5.95 4.51
CA ILE A 135 2.33 6.55 5.59
C ILE A 135 2.21 8.06 5.41
N ARG A 136 3.19 8.68 4.73
CA ARG A 136 3.10 10.10 4.45
C ARG A 136 1.83 10.38 3.68
#